data_AF-A0A7W1P0E9-F1
#
_entry.id   AF-A0A7W1P0E9-F1
#
_cell.length_a   1.000
_cell.length_b   1.000
_cell.length_c   1.000
_cell.angle_alpha   90.00
_cell.angle_beta   90.00
_cell.angle_gamma   90.00
#
_symmetry.space_group_name_H-M   'P 1'
#
loop_
_entity.id
_entity.type
_entity.pdbx_description
1 polymer ?
#
loop_
_entity_poly.entity_id
_entity_poly.type
_entity_poly.pdbx_seq_one_letter_code
_entity_poly.pdbx_strand_id
1 'polypeptide(L)' 'MDNPEPSPTRRRASASPEGIIGIGITLAAVGILFLLLGWAQWMRVEHQVAIVFLPLGGLLVAVGGLIATLGHSRKRRWE' A
#
# COMPACT_ATOMS: atom_id res chain seq x y z
N MET A 1 -20.48 -43.08 -21.33
CA MET A 1 -19.87 -41.83 -21.82
C MET A 1 -19.77 -40.93 -20.62
N ASP A 2 -18.62 -40.97 -19.95
CA ASP A 2 -18.37 -40.19 -18.75
C ASP A 2 -18.18 -38.73 -19.15
N ASN A 3 -19.11 -37.89 -18.72
CA ASN A 3 -19.06 -36.45 -18.91
C ASN A 3 -17.99 -35.89 -17.97
N PRO A 4 -16.88 -35.30 -18.45
CA PRO A 4 -15.90 -34.73 -17.55
C PRO A 4 -16.50 -33.49 -16.89
N GLU A 5 -16.77 -33.57 -15.58
CA GLU A 5 -17.13 -32.40 -14.80
C GLU A 5 -16.05 -31.30 -14.96
N PRO A 6 -16.43 -30.04 -15.14
CA PRO A 6 -15.46 -28.96 -15.19
C PRO A 6 -14.81 -28.83 -13.81
N SER A 7 -13.54 -29.22 -13.75
CA SER A 7 -12.67 -29.03 -12.59
C SER A 7 -12.82 -27.59 -12.06
N PRO A 8 -13.01 -27.38 -10.74
CA PRO A 8 -13.18 -26.05 -10.19
C PRO A 8 -11.86 -25.32 -10.39
N THR A 9 -11.79 -24.56 -11.46
CA THR A 9 -10.64 -23.74 -11.80
C THR A 9 -10.50 -22.80 -10.63
N ARG A 10 -9.51 -23.08 -9.77
CA ARG A 10 -9.16 -22.30 -8.59
C ARG A 10 -9.02 -20.85 -9.06
N ARG A 11 -10.09 -20.06 -8.93
CA ARG A 11 -10.07 -18.60 -9.05
C ARG A 11 -9.08 -18.16 -7.97
N ARG A 12 -7.79 -18.11 -8.31
CA ARG A 12 -6.87 -17.25 -7.59
C ARG A 12 -7.56 -15.89 -7.67
N ALA A 13 -8.01 -15.40 -6.53
CA ALA A 13 -8.44 -14.03 -6.37
C ALA A 13 -7.25 -13.17 -6.79
N SER A 14 -7.20 -12.86 -8.08
CA SER A 14 -6.24 -11.93 -8.65
C SER A 14 -6.79 -10.59 -8.22
N ALA A 15 -6.13 -9.99 -7.23
CA ALA A 15 -6.46 -8.62 -6.84
C ALA A 15 -6.40 -7.76 -8.10
N SER A 16 -7.50 -7.05 -8.41
CA SER A 16 -7.56 -6.17 -9.58
C SER A 16 -6.40 -5.18 -9.50
N PRO A 17 -5.73 -4.85 -10.62
CA PRO A 17 -4.64 -3.88 -10.65
C PRO A 17 -5.00 -2.56 -9.95
N GLU A 18 -6.26 -2.11 -10.09
CA GLU A 18 -6.81 -0.93 -9.43
C GLU A 18 -6.85 -1.08 -7.90
N GLY A 19 -7.18 -2.28 -7.41
CA GLY A 19 -7.18 -2.58 -5.97
C GLY A 19 -5.78 -2.51 -5.36
N ILE A 20 -4.77 -2.99 -6.09
CA ILE A 20 -3.36 -2.92 -5.64
C ILE A 20 -2.89 -1.45 -5.60
N ILE A 21 -3.22 -0.67 -6.62
CA ILE A 21 -2.91 0.77 -6.66
C ILE A 21 -3.61 1.49 -5.49
N GLY A 22 -4.89 1.21 -5.26
CA GLY A 22 -5.66 1.79 -4.16
C GLY A 22 -5.08 1.45 -2.78
N ILE A 23 -4.63 0.21 -2.57
CA ILE A 23 -3.93 -0.19 -1.34
C ILE A 23 -2.63 0.62 -1.18
N GLY A 24 -1.83 0.77 -2.23
CA GLY A 24 -0.60 1.55 -2.19
C GLY A 24 -0.84 3.01 -1.80
N ILE A 25 -1.84 3.65 -2.41
CA ILE A 25 -2.23 5.04 -2.10
C ILE A 25 -2.71 5.15 -0.64
N THR A 26 -3.53 4.21 -0.18
CA THR A 26 -4.04 4.20 1.20
C THR A 26 -2.89 4.07 2.20
N LEU A 27 -1.94 3.17 1.94
CA LEU A 27 -0.74 3.00 2.76
C LEU A 27 0.09 4.29 2.81
N ALA A 28 0.26 4.95 1.67
CA ALA A 28 0.98 6.21 1.59
C ALA A 28 0.28 7.33 2.36
N ALA A 29 -1.06 7.42 2.27
CA ALA A 29 -1.85 8.40 3.02
C ALA A 29 -1.71 8.19 4.55
N VAL A 30 -1.76 6.94 5.01
CA VAL A 30 -1.51 6.60 6.42
C VAL A 30 -0.08 6.97 6.82
N GLY A 31 0.90 6.79 5.94
CA GLY A 31 2.29 7.18 6.18
C GLY A 31 2.46 8.68 6.34
N ILE A 32 1.79 9.48 5.50
CA ILE A 32 1.77 10.94 5.59
C ILE A 32 1.15 11.36 6.93
N LEU A 33 0.05 10.71 7.35
CA LEU A 33 -0.56 11.01 8.65
C LEU A 33 0.42 10.76 9.80
N PHE A 34 1.18 9.67 9.78
CA PHE A 34 2.21 9.39 10.79
C PHE A 34 3.38 10.38 10.73
N LEU A 35 3.81 10.81 9.54
CA LEU A 35 4.82 11.87 9.39
C LEU A 35 4.34 13.18 10.02
N LEU A 36 3.11 13.60 9.74
CA LEU A 36 2.51 14.80 10.31
C LEU A 36 2.37 14.71 11.83
N LEU A 37 1.98 13.53 12.34
CA LEU A 37 1.86 13.30 13.78
C LEU A 37 3.24 13.32 14.46
N GLY A 38 4.24 12.65 13.88
CA GLY A 38 5.61 12.66 14.38
C GLY A 38 6.22 14.07 14.34
N TRP A 39 5.97 14.82 13.28
CA TRP A 39 6.38 16.23 13.15
C TRP A 39 5.72 17.12 14.20
N ALA A 40 4.42 16.96 14.43
CA ALA A 40 3.70 17.69 15.47
C ALA A 40 4.25 17.39 16.88
N GLN A 41 4.62 16.14 17.15
CA GLN A 41 5.22 15.74 18.43
C GLN A 41 6.65 16.26 18.59
N TRP A 42 7.43 16.31 17.50
CA TRP A 42 8.75 16.93 17.50
C TRP A 42 8.68 18.40 17.92
N MET A 43 7.68 19.14 17.44
CA MET A 43 7.47 20.55 17.82
C MET A 43 6.97 20.73 19.26
N ARG A 44 6.44 19.68 19.90
CA ARG A 44 5.92 19.72 21.27
C ARG A 44 6.95 19.35 22.35
N VAL A 45 8.24 19.21 22.00
CA VAL A 45 9.34 18.79 22.91
C VAL A 45 9.23 17.32 23.36
N GLU A 46 8.20 16.59 22.91
CA GLU A 46 7.99 15.15 23.16
C GLU A 46 8.73 14.31 22.11
N HIS A 47 10.07 14.28 22.22
CA HIS A 47 10.94 13.70 21.19
C HIS A 47 10.85 12.18 21.07
N GLN A 48 10.51 11.47 22.15
CA GLN A 48 10.46 10.00 22.16
C GLN A 48 9.43 9.46 21.15
N VAL A 49 8.29 10.13 21.09
CA VAL A 49 7.16 9.77 20.21
C VAL A 49 7.52 10.08 18.76
N ALA A 50 8.12 11.24 18.51
CA ALA A 50 8.53 11.67 17.17
C ALA A 50 9.58 10.76 16.53
N ILE A 51 10.55 10.26 17.31
CA ILE A 51 11.60 9.33 16.85
C ILE A 51 11.00 8.04 16.30
N VAL A 52 9.84 7.60 16.76
CA VAL A 52 9.16 6.40 16.25
C VAL A 52 8.27 6.73 15.05
N PHE A 53 7.45 7.77 15.15
CA PHE A 53 6.42 8.06 14.15
C PHE A 53 6.96 8.67 12.85
N LEU A 54 8.02 9.48 12.90
CA LEU A 54 8.67 10.03 11.69
C LEU A 54 9.25 8.94 10.76
N PRO A 55 10.14 8.05 11.23
CA PRO A 55 10.70 7.02 10.35
C PRO A 55 9.65 5.99 9.94
N LEU A 56 8.71 5.64 10.83
CA LEU A 56 7.63 4.72 10.48
C LEU A 56 6.72 5.32 9.39
N GLY A 57 6.34 6.59 9.53
CA GLY A 57 5.58 7.31 8.53
C GLY A 57 6.33 7.39 7.19
N GLY A 58 7.62 7.76 7.22
CA GLY A 58 8.47 7.81 6.03
C GLY A 58 8.57 6.46 5.31
N LEU A 59 8.75 5.37 6.06
CA LEU A 59 8.78 4.01 5.52
C LEU A 59 7.44 3.64 4.87
N LEU A 60 6.33 3.97 5.52
CA LEU A 60 5.00 3.63 5.03
C LEU A 60 4.64 4.41 3.75
N VAL A 61 5.05 5.69 3.66
CA VAL A 61 4.97 6.49 2.43
C VAL A 61 5.80 5.87 1.32
N ALA A 62 7.05 5.50 1.60
CA ALA A 62 7.94 4.92 0.60
C ALA A 62 7.37 3.61 0.05
N VAL A 63 6.94 2.69 0.92
CA VAL A 63 6.37 1.40 0.52
C VAL A 63 5.04 1.58 -0.22
N GLY A 64 4.13 2.40 0.31
CA GLY A 64 2.85 2.68 -0.32
C GLY A 64 2.99 3.31 -1.70
N GLY A 65 3.89 4.30 -1.82
CA GLY A 65 4.23 4.94 -3.07
C GLY A 65 4.82 3.97 -4.10
N LEU A 66 5.72 3.07 -3.66
CA LEU A 66 6.31 2.04 -4.53
C LEU A 66 5.23 1.08 -5.06
N ILE A 67 4.32 0.62 -4.20
CA ILE A 67 3.21 -0.27 -4.59
C ILE A 67 2.30 0.43 -5.60
N ALA A 68 1.94 1.69 -5.36
CA ALA A 68 1.09 2.45 -6.26
C ALA A 68 1.75 2.68 -7.63
N THR A 69 3.03 3.06 -7.65
CA THR A 69 3.78 3.29 -8.91
C THR A 69 4.05 2.00 -9.68
N LEU A 70 4.36 0.90 -9.00
CA LEU A 70 4.50 -0.41 -9.64
C LEU A 70 3.17 -0.93 -10.20
N GLY A 71 2.07 -0.74 -9.47
CA GLY A 71 0.72 -1.04 -9.95
C GLY A 71 0.36 -0.24 -11.20
N HIS A 72 0.63 1.07 -11.19
CA HIS A 72 0.37 1.95 -12.33
C HIS A 72 1.22 1.62 -13.55
N SER A 73 2.51 1.33 -13.34
CA SER A 73 3.43 0.94 -14.42
C SER A 73 3.04 -0.39 -15.06
N ARG A 74 2.52 -1.33 -14.27
CA ARG A 74 1.95 -2.56 -14.81
C ARG A 74 0.67 -2.28 -15.57
N LYS A 75 -0.26 -1.45 -15.09
CA LYS A 75 -1.50 -1.11 -15.81
C LYS A 75 -1.21 -0.59 -17.23
N ARG A 76 -0.28 0.37 -17.36
CA ARG A 76 0.09 0.96 -18.68
C ARG A 76 0.71 -0.02 -19.67
N ARG A 77 1.23 -1.18 -19.24
CA ARG A 77 1.83 -2.16 -20.15
C ARG A 77 0.78 -3.06 -20.83
N TRP A 78 -0.46 -3.06 -20.34
CA TRP A 78 -1.56 -3.90 -20.83
C TRP A 78 -2.69 -3.08 -21.47
N GLU A 79 -2.60 -1.75 -21.43
CA GLU A 79 -3.40 -0.80 -22.22
C GLU A 79 -2.65 -0.46 -23.52
#